data_AF-A0A8C6S6M0-F1
#
_entry.id   AF-A0A8C6S6M0-F1
#
_cell.length_a   1.000
_cell.length_b   1.000
_cell.length_c   1.000
_cell.angle_alpha   90.00
_cell.angle_beta   90.00
_cell.angle_gamma   90.00
#
_symmetry.space_group_name_H-M   'P 1'
#
loop_
_entity.id
_entity.type
_entity.pdbx_description
1 polymer ?
#
loop_
_entity_poly.entity_id
_entity_poly.type
_entity_poly.pdbx_seq_one_letter_code
_entity_poly.pdbx_strand_id
1 'polypeptide(L)'
;MLNRILLVCLLFAGSSLTCKWMDTNFKRYTEGALALLKTMKMNSTNSTDDAELPDAAAFPNELYRHASKAPRSEKRSFAAHVLDKIVVLFGEDQTHASWSQADGVASCVSITSHKKSHRKMSMYFKRLALHVLEEMEHSADAWELIREQVRLHIYRAHRLAES
;
A
#
# COMPACT_ATOMS: atom_id res chain seq x y z
N MET A 1 -5.58 -2.99 16.12
CA MET A 1 -5.60 -4.42 15.78
C MET A 1 -6.73 -4.77 14.80
N LEU A 2 -8.02 -4.68 15.17
CA LEU A 2 -9.15 -5.11 14.32
C LEU A 2 -9.19 -4.42 12.94
N ASN A 3 -8.95 -3.11 12.89
CA ASN A 3 -8.97 -2.38 11.63
C ASN A 3 -7.76 -2.68 10.71
N ARG A 4 -6.61 -3.09 11.27
CA ARG A 4 -5.44 -3.54 10.48
C ARG A 4 -5.76 -4.87 9.81
N ILE A 5 -6.36 -5.79 10.57
CA ILE A 5 -6.85 -7.08 10.07
C ILE A 5 -7.95 -6.87 9.01
N LEU A 6 -8.89 -5.93 9.21
CA LEU A 6 -9.93 -5.64 8.22
C LEU A 6 -9.36 -5.05 6.92
N LEU A 7 -8.32 -4.23 6.98
CA LEU A 7 -7.67 -3.68 5.78
C LEU A 7 -7.03 -4.79 4.96
N VAL A 8 -6.33 -5.69 5.66
CA VAL A 8 -5.75 -6.92 5.13
C VAL A 8 -6.87 -7.85 4.61
N CYS A 9 -7.99 -8.04 5.30
CA CYS A 9 -9.08 -8.90 4.81
C CYS A 9 -9.79 -8.33 3.58
N LEU A 10 -9.98 -7.01 3.49
CA LEU A 10 -10.53 -6.34 2.29
C LEU A 10 -9.58 -6.43 1.09
N LEU A 11 -8.27 -6.55 1.35
CA LEU A 11 -7.23 -6.89 0.36
C LEU A 11 -7.33 -8.33 -0.16
N PHE A 12 -8.17 -9.21 0.43
CA PHE A 12 -8.17 -10.66 0.16
C PHE A 12 -9.50 -11.36 -0.28
N ALA A 13 -10.59 -10.65 -0.60
CA ALA A 13 -11.84 -11.24 -1.13
C ALA A 13 -11.99 -11.30 -2.69
N GLY A 14 -11.51 -12.37 -3.36
CA GLY A 14 -11.83 -12.67 -4.79
C GLY A 14 -10.74 -13.31 -5.66
N SER A 15 -11.01 -14.48 -6.25
CA SER A 15 -10.07 -15.25 -7.09
C SER A 15 -9.85 -14.70 -8.50
N SER A 16 -8.61 -14.34 -8.86
CA SER A 16 -8.15 -14.42 -10.25
C SER A 16 -6.63 -14.59 -10.32
N LEU A 17 -6.17 -15.68 -10.93
CA LEU A 17 -4.76 -16.09 -11.05
C LEU A 17 -3.95 -15.27 -12.08
N THR A 18 -4.50 -14.16 -12.60
CA THR A 18 -3.87 -13.34 -13.64
C THR A 18 -4.00 -11.86 -13.32
N CYS A 19 -3.21 -11.01 -13.98
CA CYS A 19 -3.32 -9.56 -13.79
C CYS A 19 -4.66 -8.95 -14.23
N LYS A 20 -5.59 -9.77 -14.77
CA LYS A 20 -7.01 -9.43 -14.96
C LYS A 20 -7.74 -9.11 -13.66
N TRP A 21 -7.23 -9.55 -12.50
CA TRP A 21 -7.78 -9.12 -11.22
C TRP A 21 -7.81 -7.58 -11.12
N MET A 22 -6.73 -6.92 -11.55
CA MET A 22 -6.61 -5.46 -11.55
C MET A 22 -7.63 -4.78 -12.49
N ASP A 23 -8.18 -5.48 -13.47
CA ASP A 23 -9.19 -4.94 -14.38
C ASP A 23 -10.59 -4.90 -13.75
N THR A 24 -10.92 -5.88 -12.92
CA THR A 24 -12.29 -6.11 -12.44
C THR A 24 -12.50 -5.74 -10.98
N ASN A 25 -11.45 -5.83 -10.15
CA ASN A 25 -11.59 -5.69 -8.69
C ASN A 25 -10.90 -4.47 -8.12
N PHE A 26 -9.94 -3.86 -8.85
CA PHE A 26 -9.08 -2.83 -8.29
C PHE A 26 -9.83 -1.59 -7.79
N LYS A 27 -10.82 -1.11 -8.54
CA LYS A 27 -11.64 0.05 -8.13
C LYS A 27 -12.41 -0.20 -6.84
N ARG A 28 -13.18 -1.30 -6.79
CA ARG A 28 -13.95 -1.68 -5.60
C ARG A 28 -13.03 -1.86 -4.39
N TYR A 29 -11.87 -2.45 -4.61
CA TYR A 29 -10.84 -2.61 -3.61
C TYR A 29 -10.34 -1.26 -3.07
N THR A 30 -9.94 -0.32 -3.95
CA THR A 30 -9.39 0.97 -3.52
C THR A 30 -10.44 1.82 -2.80
N GLU A 31 -11.70 1.78 -3.24
CA GLU A 31 -12.81 2.45 -2.55
C GLU A 31 -13.02 1.89 -1.13
N GLY A 32 -13.05 0.56 -0.97
CA GLY A 32 -13.21 -0.09 0.34
C GLY A 32 -12.04 0.20 1.28
N ALA A 33 -10.81 0.12 0.78
CA ALA A 33 -9.61 0.42 1.57
C ALA A 33 -9.56 1.89 2.02
N LEU A 34 -9.91 2.84 1.14
CA LEU A 34 -9.99 4.26 1.48
C LEU A 34 -11.09 4.55 2.50
N ALA A 35 -12.26 3.91 2.38
CA ALA A 35 -13.33 4.03 3.35
C ALA A 35 -12.90 3.52 4.73
N LEU A 36 -12.23 2.36 4.78
CA LEU A 36 -11.72 1.82 6.03
C LEU A 36 -10.66 2.74 6.66
N LEU A 37 -9.68 3.20 5.88
CA LEU A 37 -8.67 4.16 6.38
C LEU A 37 -9.34 5.43 6.92
N LYS A 38 -10.41 5.93 6.29
CA LYS A 38 -11.16 7.07 6.81
C LYS A 38 -11.79 6.79 8.18
N THR A 39 -12.30 5.58 8.41
CA THR A 39 -12.85 5.18 9.72
C THR A 39 -11.77 4.91 10.77
N MET A 40 -10.55 4.59 10.34
CA MET A 40 -9.37 4.42 11.21
C MET A 40 -8.78 5.74 11.70
N LYS A 41 -9.32 6.90 11.28
CA LYS A 41 -8.85 8.18 11.76
C LYS A 41 -9.01 8.27 13.27
N MET A 42 -7.89 8.31 13.99
CA MET A 42 -7.92 8.59 15.43
C MET A 42 -8.35 10.05 15.60
N ASN A 43 -9.38 10.28 16.41
CA ASN A 43 -9.69 11.60 16.93
C ASN A 43 -8.64 11.92 17.99
N SER A 44 -7.39 12.17 17.58
CA SER A 44 -6.37 12.63 18.51
C SER A 44 -6.72 14.06 18.93
N THR A 45 -7.11 14.23 20.20
CA THR A 45 -7.41 15.53 20.80
C THR A 45 -6.16 16.28 21.27
N ASN A 46 -4.96 15.80 20.96
CA ASN A 46 -3.71 16.54 21.15
C ASN A 46 -2.76 16.10 20.03
N SER A 47 -2.59 16.91 19.00
CA SER A 47 -1.46 16.75 18.08
C SER A 47 -0.71 18.06 18.06
N THR A 48 0.50 18.02 18.59
CA THR A 48 1.49 19.07 18.50
C THR A 48 1.86 19.20 17.03
N ASP A 49 1.58 20.35 16.43
CA ASP A 49 1.70 20.66 14.99
C ASP A 49 3.14 20.59 14.39
N ASP A 50 4.11 19.99 15.09
CA ASP A 50 5.55 20.15 14.78
C ASP A 50 6.37 18.85 14.84
N ALA A 51 5.75 17.68 14.63
CA ALA A 51 6.54 16.49 14.32
C ALA A 51 7.02 16.58 12.86
N GLU A 52 8.20 17.14 12.63
CA GLU A 52 8.91 17.03 11.35
C GLU A 52 8.92 15.55 10.94
N LEU A 53 8.19 15.22 9.88
CA LEU A 53 8.23 13.90 9.26
C LEU A 53 9.71 13.57 9.04
N PRO A 54 10.23 12.44 9.56
CA PRO A 54 11.61 12.06 9.28
C PRO A 54 11.77 12.05 7.75
N ASP A 55 12.84 12.67 7.23
CA ASP A 55 13.10 12.83 5.78
C ASP A 55 13.01 11.47 5.03
N ALA A 56 13.18 10.37 5.77
CA ALA A 56 12.93 8.99 5.36
C ALA A 56 11.49 8.68 4.87
N ALA A 57 10.47 9.46 5.27
CA ALA A 57 9.06 9.29 4.94
C ALA A 57 8.58 10.14 3.76
N ALA A 58 9.48 10.91 3.13
CA ALA A 58 9.14 11.73 1.96
C ALA A 58 8.48 10.90 0.86
N PHE A 59 7.28 11.34 0.43
CA PHE A 59 6.47 10.57 -0.52
C PHE A 59 7.22 10.37 -1.86
N PRO A 60 7.24 9.16 -2.46
CA PRO A 60 8.09 8.84 -3.61
C PRO A 60 7.46 9.31 -4.94
N ASN A 61 7.25 10.63 -5.07
CA ASN A 61 6.64 11.29 -6.22
C ASN A 61 7.30 10.90 -7.55
N GLU A 62 8.63 10.82 -7.56
CA GLU A 62 9.42 10.49 -8.74
C GLU A 62 9.16 9.08 -9.27
N LEU A 63 8.87 8.12 -8.39
CA LEU A 63 8.55 6.75 -8.80
C LEU A 63 7.20 6.70 -9.53
N TYR A 64 6.21 7.45 -9.05
CA TYR A 64 4.92 7.57 -9.73
C TYR A 64 5.03 8.32 -11.06
N ARG A 65 5.83 9.40 -11.10
CA ARG A 65 6.09 10.17 -12.34
C ARG A 65 6.80 9.33 -13.41
N HIS A 66 7.68 8.43 -13.00
CA HIS A 66 8.32 7.51 -13.93
C HIS A 66 7.33 6.43 -14.39
N ALA A 67 6.59 5.82 -13.47
CA ALA A 67 5.61 4.78 -13.79
C ALA A 67 4.49 5.30 -14.71
N SER A 68 4.08 6.57 -14.60
CA SER A 68 3.02 7.14 -15.45
C SER A 68 3.38 7.24 -16.93
N LYS A 69 4.68 7.19 -17.27
CA LYS A 69 5.17 7.19 -18.65
C LYS A 69 5.29 5.79 -19.25
N ALA A 70 5.09 4.74 -18.44
CA ALA A 70 5.20 3.36 -18.87
C ALA A 70 3.94 2.89 -19.62
N PRO A 71 4.02 1.80 -20.38
CA PRO A 71 2.84 1.14 -20.97
C PRO A 71 1.82 0.72 -19.90
N ARG A 72 0.55 0.60 -20.30
CA ARG A 72 -0.58 0.28 -19.41
C ARG A 72 -0.35 -0.96 -18.53
N SER A 73 0.22 -2.02 -19.09
CA SER A 73 0.55 -3.25 -18.35
C SER A 73 1.55 -3.00 -17.22
N GLU A 74 2.55 -2.14 -17.46
CA GLU A 74 3.56 -1.79 -16.48
C GLU A 74 3.03 -0.85 -15.39
N LYS A 75 2.14 0.08 -15.74
CA LYS A 75 1.43 0.93 -14.77
C LYS A 75 0.63 0.08 -13.79
N ARG A 76 -0.13 -0.91 -14.30
CA ARG A 76 -0.91 -1.85 -13.47
C ARG A 76 -0.02 -2.72 -12.61
N SER A 77 1.09 -3.22 -13.17
CA SER A 77 2.09 -3.99 -12.44
C SER A 77 2.73 -3.17 -11.30
N PHE A 78 3.07 -1.90 -11.54
CA PHE A 78 3.57 -1.02 -10.49
C PHE A 78 2.50 -0.75 -9.43
N ALA A 79 1.25 -0.51 -9.82
CA ALA A 79 0.14 -0.33 -8.88
C ALA A 79 -0.09 -1.58 -8.01
N ALA A 80 -0.06 -2.78 -8.61
CA ALA A 80 -0.15 -4.05 -7.88
C ALA A 80 1.01 -4.22 -6.90
N HIS A 81 2.24 -3.85 -7.30
CA HIS A 81 3.41 -3.86 -6.42
C HIS A 81 3.26 -2.91 -5.22
N VAL A 82 2.66 -1.73 -5.41
CA VAL A 82 2.36 -0.82 -4.29
C VAL A 82 1.38 -1.46 -3.31
N LEU A 83 0.32 -2.11 -3.80
CA LEU A 83 -0.64 -2.81 -2.93
C LEU A 83 0.00 -3.94 -2.13
N ASP A 84 0.83 -4.74 -2.78
CA ASP A 84 1.60 -5.80 -2.13
C ASP A 84 2.46 -5.25 -0.97
N LYS A 85 3.10 -4.09 -1.16
CA LYS A 85 3.87 -3.48 -0.08
C LYS A 85 3.01 -2.87 1.03
N ILE A 86 1.82 -2.38 0.72
CA ILE A 86 0.84 -1.97 1.74
C ILE A 86 0.40 -3.19 2.57
N VAL A 87 0.07 -4.30 1.93
CA VAL A 87 -0.26 -5.57 2.62
C VAL A 87 0.84 -5.95 3.60
N VAL A 88 2.09 -5.97 3.13
CA VAL A 88 3.25 -6.35 3.94
C VAL A 88 3.48 -5.36 5.09
N LEU A 89 3.26 -4.06 4.86
CA LEU A 89 3.41 -3.03 5.90
C LEU A 89 2.39 -3.20 7.04
N PHE A 90 1.18 -3.68 6.74
CA PHE A 90 0.12 -3.85 7.74
C PHE A 90 0.07 -5.25 8.36
N GLY A 91 0.64 -6.27 7.72
CA GLY A 91 0.63 -7.65 8.20
C GLY A 91 1.82 -7.98 9.09
N GLU A 92 1.56 -8.32 10.36
CA GLU A 92 2.48 -9.07 11.22
C GLU A 92 2.33 -10.57 10.89
N ASP A 93 3.45 -11.29 10.72
CA ASP A 93 3.58 -12.73 10.42
C ASP A 93 2.32 -13.41 9.85
N GLN A 94 2.19 -13.37 8.52
CA GLN A 94 1.05 -13.90 7.77
C GLN A 94 1.07 -15.44 7.66
N THR A 95 1.20 -16.16 8.76
CA THR A 95 1.17 -17.63 8.77
C THR A 95 -0.25 -18.21 8.64
N HIS A 96 -1.31 -17.40 8.78
CA HIS A 96 -2.70 -17.90 8.88
C HIS A 96 -3.76 -17.22 7.99
N ALA A 97 -3.43 -16.24 7.15
CA ALA A 97 -4.43 -15.61 6.27
C ALA A 97 -4.60 -16.40 4.96
N SER A 98 -5.80 -16.92 4.68
CA SER A 98 -6.12 -17.77 3.52
C SER A 98 -5.78 -17.11 2.16
N TRP A 99 -5.05 -17.84 1.33
CA TRP A 99 -4.11 -17.35 0.30
C TRP A 99 -4.70 -16.94 -1.07
N SER A 100 -6.01 -17.00 -1.29
CA SER A 100 -6.57 -17.00 -2.65
C SER A 100 -6.56 -15.65 -3.40
N GLN A 101 -6.31 -14.51 -2.74
CA GLN A 101 -6.18 -13.19 -3.39
C GLN A 101 -4.76 -12.64 -3.45
N ALA A 102 -3.92 -13.01 -2.49
CA ALA A 102 -2.49 -12.78 -2.58
C ALA A 102 -1.99 -13.35 -3.91
N ASP A 103 -2.49 -14.51 -4.34
CA ASP A 103 -2.16 -15.12 -5.63
C ASP A 103 -2.45 -14.23 -6.86
N GLY A 104 -3.49 -13.38 -6.84
CA GLY A 104 -3.83 -12.53 -7.97
C GLY A 104 -2.93 -11.30 -8.11
N VAL A 105 -2.68 -10.62 -6.99
CA VAL A 105 -1.72 -9.51 -6.93
C VAL A 105 -0.29 -10.04 -7.09
N ALA A 106 0.05 -11.14 -6.42
CA ALA A 106 1.33 -11.84 -6.56
C ALA A 106 1.54 -12.35 -7.99
N SER A 107 0.51 -12.77 -8.72
CA SER A 107 0.62 -13.11 -10.15
C SER A 107 0.99 -11.87 -10.99
N CYS A 108 0.37 -10.70 -10.75
CA CYS A 108 0.81 -9.44 -11.39
C CYS A 108 2.27 -9.07 -11.04
N VAL A 109 2.64 -9.23 -9.76
CA VAL A 109 3.93 -8.79 -9.22
C VAL A 109 5.06 -9.75 -9.62
N SER A 110 4.82 -11.06 -9.63
CA SER A 110 5.82 -12.10 -9.94
C SER A 110 6.31 -12.02 -11.38
N ILE A 111 5.45 -11.60 -12.32
CA ILE A 111 5.82 -11.40 -13.73
C ILE A 111 6.79 -10.21 -13.91
N THR A 112 6.89 -9.30 -12.93
CA THR A 112 7.47 -7.96 -13.14
C THR A 112 8.43 -7.47 -12.04
N SER A 113 8.70 -8.32 -11.03
CA SER A 113 9.46 -7.99 -9.80
C SER A 113 10.89 -7.50 -10.04
N HIS A 114 11.48 -7.76 -11.22
CA HIS A 114 12.86 -7.41 -11.55
C HIS A 114 13.07 -5.93 -11.95
N LYS A 115 12.03 -5.09 -11.99
CA LYS A 115 12.15 -3.68 -12.40
C LYS A 115 12.76 -2.78 -11.33
N LYS A 116 13.65 -1.87 -11.76
CA LYS A 116 14.34 -0.90 -10.88
C LYS A 116 13.37 -0.02 -10.06
N SER A 117 12.25 0.38 -10.65
CA SER A 117 11.20 1.16 -9.97
C SER A 117 10.54 0.38 -8.82
N HIS A 118 10.31 -0.92 -9.00
CA HIS A 118 9.74 -1.80 -7.98
C HIS A 118 10.70 -1.98 -6.82
N ARG A 119 12.00 -2.19 -7.10
CA ARG A 119 13.03 -2.26 -6.05
C ARG A 119 13.09 -0.97 -5.23
N LYS A 120 13.05 0.21 -5.87
CA LYS A 120 13.02 1.49 -5.17
C LYS A 120 11.77 1.66 -4.31
N MET A 121 10.61 1.25 -4.82
CA MET A 121 9.35 1.27 -4.06
C MET A 121 9.43 0.35 -2.84
N SER A 122 9.97 -0.86 -2.99
CA SER A 122 10.19 -1.77 -1.85
C SER A 122 11.11 -1.17 -0.78
N MET A 123 12.17 -0.48 -1.19
CA MET A 123 13.05 0.20 -0.23
C MET A 123 12.34 1.34 0.50
N TYR A 124 11.47 2.08 -0.19
CA TYR A 124 10.65 3.11 0.45
C TYR A 124 9.73 2.51 1.53
N PHE A 125 8.98 1.45 1.24
CA PHE A 125 8.11 0.81 2.25
C PHE A 125 8.90 0.19 3.41
N LYS A 126 10.12 -0.33 3.16
CA LYS A 126 11.01 -0.76 4.24
C LYS A 126 11.44 0.39 5.15
N ARG A 127 11.67 1.59 4.60
CA ARG A 127 11.96 2.79 5.39
C ARG A 127 10.77 3.21 6.23
N LEU A 128 9.55 3.12 5.71
CA LEU A 128 8.35 3.36 6.52
C LEU A 128 8.24 2.39 7.69
N ALA A 129 8.48 1.10 7.44
CA ALA A 129 8.46 0.11 8.52
C ALA A 129 9.54 0.41 9.58
N LEU A 130 10.79 0.63 9.17
CA LEU A 130 11.90 0.79 10.12
C LEU A 130 11.93 2.17 10.79
N HIS A 131 11.88 3.26 10.02
CA HIS A 131 12.10 4.62 10.54
C HIS A 131 10.83 5.32 11.00
N VAL A 132 9.65 4.75 10.72
CA VAL A 132 8.39 5.29 11.25
C VAL A 132 7.82 4.33 12.26
N LEU A 133 7.55 3.07 11.90
CA LEU A 133 6.93 2.14 12.86
C LEU A 133 7.89 1.71 13.98
N GLU A 134 9.08 1.20 13.67
CA GLU A 134 9.99 0.72 14.73
C GLU A 134 10.58 1.87 15.56
N GLU A 135 11.10 2.93 14.93
CA GLU A 135 11.71 4.06 15.64
C GLU A 135 10.72 4.86 16.51
N MET A 136 9.44 4.93 16.12
CA MET A 136 8.40 5.56 16.93
C MET A 136 7.61 4.54 17.76
N GLU A 137 8.18 3.34 17.98
CA GLU A 137 7.67 2.27 18.85
C GLU A 137 6.20 1.90 18.59
N HIS A 138 5.80 1.89 17.32
CA HIS A 138 4.43 1.59 16.88
C HIS A 138 3.37 2.48 17.57
N SER A 139 3.75 3.70 17.94
CA SER A 139 2.86 4.69 18.59
C SER A 139 1.66 5.07 17.72
N ALA A 140 0.65 5.67 18.35
CA ALA A 140 -0.54 6.16 17.66
C ALA A 140 -0.19 7.16 16.55
N ASP A 141 0.76 8.07 16.81
CA ASP A 141 1.24 9.05 15.83
C ASP A 141 1.97 8.38 14.66
N ALA A 142 2.77 7.34 14.91
CA ALA A 142 3.40 6.55 13.85
C ALA A 142 2.36 5.92 12.92
N TRP A 143 1.32 5.32 13.50
CA TRP A 143 0.22 4.70 12.74
C TRP A 143 -0.63 5.73 11.99
N GLU A 144 -0.81 6.93 12.55
CA GLU A 144 -1.46 8.07 11.89
C GLU A 144 -0.69 8.48 10.63
N LEU A 145 0.63 8.63 10.73
CA LEU A 145 1.51 8.94 9.61
C LEU A 145 1.46 7.84 8.54
N ILE A 146 1.60 6.57 8.93
CA ILE A 146 1.49 5.44 8.01
C ILE A 146 0.13 5.43 7.31
N ARG A 147 -0.96 5.70 8.03
CA ARG A 147 -2.30 5.74 7.45
C ARG A 147 -2.43 6.78 6.35
N GLU A 148 -1.92 8.00 6.56
CA GLU A 148 -1.97 9.06 5.54
C GLU A 148 -1.07 8.76 4.33
N GLN A 149 0.13 8.21 4.55
CA GLN A 149 1.01 7.77 3.46
C GLN A 149 0.32 6.70 2.61
N VAL A 150 -0.27 5.69 3.25
CA VAL A 150 -0.96 4.58 2.60
C VAL A 150 -2.20 5.06 1.86
N ARG A 151 -2.98 5.97 2.43
CA ARG A 151 -4.13 6.62 1.78
C ARG A 151 -3.70 7.26 0.46
N LEU A 152 -2.59 8.01 0.47
CA LEU A 152 -2.06 8.66 -0.72
C LEU A 152 -1.55 7.63 -1.75
N HIS A 153 -0.88 6.57 -1.31
CA HIS A 153 -0.44 5.48 -2.17
C HIS A 153 -1.59 4.78 -2.89
N ILE A 154 -2.67 4.44 -2.18
CA ILE A 154 -3.86 3.80 -2.75
C ILE A 154 -4.48 4.71 -3.80
N TYR A 155 -4.67 6.00 -3.49
CA TYR A 155 -5.23 6.96 -4.44
C TYR A 155 -4.38 7.09 -5.71
N ARG A 156 -3.06 7.23 -5.57
CA ARG A 156 -2.18 7.37 -6.75
C ARG A 156 -2.04 6.08 -7.54
N ALA A 157 -1.99 4.93 -6.89
CA ALA A 157 -1.96 3.63 -7.57
C ALA A 157 -3.25 3.40 -8.35
N HIS A 158 -4.41 3.77 -7.77
CA HIS A 158 -5.71 3.77 -8.45
C HIS A 158 -5.68 4.57 -9.74
N ARG A 159 -5.37 5.86 -9.63
CA ARG A 159 -5.26 6.80 -10.75
C ARG A 159 -4.27 6.34 -11.82
N LEU A 160 -3.15 5.75 -11.40
CA LEU A 160 -2.13 5.27 -12.32
C LEU A 160 -2.62 4.06 -13.14
N ALA A 161 -3.29 3.10 -12.51
CA ALA A 161 -3.77 1.90 -13.20
C ALA A 161 -4.92 2.18 -14.17
N GLU A 162 -5.67 3.26 -13.96
CA GLU A 162 -6.74 3.72 -14.84
C GLU A 162 -6.26 4.56 -16.04
N SER A 163 -5.03 5.11 -15.96
CA SER A 163 -4.41 5.93 -17.02
C SER A 163 -3.70 5.14 -18.11
#